data_AF-A0A926AAP7-F1
#
_entry.id   AF-A0A926AAP7-F1
#
_cell.length_a   1.000
_cell.length_b   1.000
_cell.length_c   1.000
_cell.angle_alpha   90.00
_cell.angle_beta   90.00
_cell.angle_gamma   90.00
#
_symmetry.space_group_name_H-M   'P 1'
#
loop_
_entity.id
_entity.type
_entity.pdbx_description
1 polymer ?
#
loop_
_entity_poly.entity_id
_entity_poly.type
_entity_poly.pdbx_seq_one_letter_code
_entity_poly.pdbx_strand_id
1 'polypeptide(L)'
;MEVSTNFGGSRELALEGSAVSTFQVMSNELSTPKILLCPNDTKRQAATNFSAGFSRTNLSYFIGVDATETNTTMFLSGDRNITNGTTLRGGFLELSTNRLSGWTSEIHDKNGNIGLADGSVQQLTTIGLRNAVVVTGVATNRLAMP
;
A
#
# COMPACT_ATOMS: atom_id res chain seq x y z
N MET A 1 9.20 -0.14 -7.04
CA MET A 1 8.92 -1.32 -7.92
C MET A 1 9.36 -1.02 -9.34
N GLU A 2 10.65 -1.11 -9.61
CA GLU A 2 11.24 -0.58 -10.85
C GLU A 2 11.63 -1.67 -11.86
N VAL A 3 11.58 -2.95 -11.46
CA VAL A 3 11.93 -4.09 -12.31
C VAL A 3 10.72 -4.53 -13.13
N SER A 4 10.92 -4.68 -14.44
CA SER A 4 9.89 -5.14 -15.39
C SER A 4 9.46 -6.59 -15.12
N THR A 5 8.21 -6.93 -15.41
CA THR A 5 7.67 -8.29 -15.41
C THR A 5 8.43 -9.22 -16.35
N ASN A 6 9.05 -8.69 -17.42
CA ASN A 6 9.94 -9.45 -18.31
C ASN A 6 11.21 -9.96 -17.60
N PHE A 7 11.57 -9.37 -16.46
CA PHE A 7 12.70 -9.78 -15.62
C PHE A 7 12.24 -10.31 -14.25
N GLY A 8 10.97 -10.74 -14.14
CA GLY A 8 10.41 -11.26 -12.89
C GLY A 8 10.04 -10.19 -11.86
N GLY A 9 10.04 -8.91 -12.23
CA GLY A 9 9.57 -7.82 -11.40
C GLY A 9 8.07 -7.55 -11.49
N SER A 10 7.64 -6.39 -10.99
CA SER A 10 6.21 -6.01 -10.90
C SER A 10 5.90 -4.62 -11.46
N ARG A 11 6.83 -3.95 -12.15
CA ARG A 11 6.69 -2.55 -12.56
C ARG A 11 5.39 -2.28 -13.33
N GLU A 12 5.07 -3.10 -14.32
CA GLU A 12 3.89 -2.94 -15.17
C GLU A 12 2.60 -3.12 -14.35
N LEU A 13 2.57 -4.13 -13.48
CA LEU A 13 1.43 -4.41 -12.58
C LEU A 13 1.19 -3.28 -11.58
N ALA A 14 2.28 -2.70 -11.06
CA ALA A 14 2.23 -1.55 -10.16
C ALA A 14 1.68 -0.32 -10.88
N LEU A 15 2.10 -0.07 -12.13
CA LEU A 15 1.61 1.05 -12.95
C LEU A 15 0.13 0.91 -13.34
N GLU A 16 -0.40 -0.31 -13.37
CA GLU A 16 -1.83 -0.60 -13.55
C GLU A 16 -2.65 -0.46 -12.25
N GLY A 17 -2.02 -0.19 -11.11
CA GLY A 17 -2.68 -0.02 -9.82
C GLY A 17 -3.11 -1.34 -9.18
N SER A 18 -2.48 -2.46 -9.55
CA SER A 18 -2.78 -3.78 -8.98
C SER A 18 -1.86 -4.11 -7.81
N ALA A 19 -2.29 -3.76 -6.59
CA ALA A 19 -1.61 -4.18 -5.35
C ALA A 19 -1.57 -5.71 -5.23
N VAL A 20 -2.68 -6.38 -5.57
CA VAL A 20 -2.81 -7.85 -5.52
C VAL A 20 -1.74 -8.50 -6.37
N SER A 21 -1.63 -8.13 -7.66
CA SER A 21 -0.66 -8.74 -8.56
C SER A 21 0.77 -8.41 -8.15
N THR A 22 1.01 -7.21 -7.61
CA THR A 22 2.33 -6.84 -7.06
C THR A 22 2.73 -7.76 -5.90
N PHE A 23 1.86 -7.97 -4.92
CA PHE A 23 2.14 -8.88 -3.81
C PHE A 23 2.25 -10.35 -4.25
N GLN A 24 1.50 -10.73 -5.28
CA GLN A 24 1.53 -12.08 -5.83
C GLN A 24 2.89 -12.45 -6.42
N VAL A 25 3.59 -11.49 -7.06
CA VAL A 25 4.97 -11.70 -7.56
C VAL A 25 5.94 -12.00 -6.40
N MET A 26 5.70 -11.44 -5.22
CA MET A 26 6.52 -11.69 -4.02
C MET A 26 6.17 -13.00 -3.29
N SER A 27 5.35 -13.87 -3.88
CA SER A 27 4.85 -15.10 -3.23
C SER A 27 5.95 -16.03 -2.71
N ASN A 28 7.08 -16.15 -3.41
CA ASN A 28 8.22 -16.95 -2.96
C ASN A 28 8.93 -16.35 -1.73
N GLU A 29 8.97 -15.03 -1.62
CA GLU A 29 9.57 -14.33 -0.47
C GLU A 29 8.64 -14.36 0.75
N LEU A 30 7.34 -14.24 0.51
CA LEU A 30 6.32 -14.19 1.55
C LEU A 30 5.92 -15.57 2.07
N SER A 31 6.12 -16.63 1.27
CA SER A 31 5.75 -18.05 1.54
C SER A 31 4.26 -18.34 1.77
N THR A 32 3.47 -17.38 2.27
CA THR A 32 2.03 -17.52 2.52
C THR A 32 1.32 -16.17 2.36
N PRO A 33 0.12 -16.11 1.77
CA PRO A 33 -0.64 -14.86 1.67
C PRO A 33 -1.28 -14.46 3.00
N LYS A 34 -1.26 -15.32 4.03
CA LYS A 34 -1.84 -15.02 5.34
C LYS A 34 -1.20 -13.81 6.01
N ILE A 35 0.07 -13.54 5.74
CA ILE A 35 0.78 -12.36 6.26
C ILE A 35 0.31 -11.04 5.63
N LEU A 36 -0.43 -11.12 4.52
CA LEU A 36 -1.01 -9.96 3.84
C LEU A 36 -2.39 -9.59 4.37
N LEU A 37 -2.87 -10.28 5.41
CA LEU A 37 -4.06 -9.90 6.16
C LEU A 37 -3.63 -9.26 7.48
N CYS A 38 -4.11 -8.05 7.74
CA CYS A 38 -4.00 -7.45 9.06
C CYS A 38 -5.01 -8.15 10.00
N PRO A 39 -4.62 -8.64 11.19
CA PRO A 39 -5.54 -9.30 12.11
C PRO A 39 -6.73 -8.44 12.55
N ASN A 40 -6.59 -7.11 12.53
CA ASN A 40 -7.64 -6.16 12.85
C ASN A 40 -8.59 -5.87 11.67
N ASP A 41 -8.26 -6.27 10.45
CA ASP A 41 -9.11 -6.07 9.27
C ASP A 41 -10.18 -7.17 9.18
N THR A 42 -11.14 -7.09 10.10
CA THR A 42 -12.18 -8.11 10.32
C THR A 42 -13.14 -8.29 9.13
N LYS A 43 -13.12 -7.39 8.15
CA LYS A 43 -13.91 -7.50 6.92
C LYS A 43 -13.25 -8.32 5.83
N ARG A 44 -11.97 -8.65 5.98
CA ARG A 44 -11.20 -9.44 5.02
C ARG A 44 -10.87 -10.81 5.62
N GLN A 45 -10.66 -11.79 4.75
CA GLN A 45 -10.26 -13.13 5.14
C GLN A 45 -8.96 -13.48 4.46
N ALA A 46 -8.08 -14.17 5.18
CA ALA A 46 -6.79 -14.57 4.64
C ALA A 46 -7.01 -15.55 3.48
N ALA A 47 -6.33 -15.31 2.35
CA ALA A 47 -6.29 -16.30 1.29
C ALA A 47 -5.52 -17.55 1.75
N THR A 48 -5.79 -18.70 1.14
CA THR A 48 -5.09 -19.95 1.45
C THR A 48 -3.83 -20.15 0.60
N ASN A 49 -3.76 -19.47 -0.54
CA ASN A 49 -2.64 -19.54 -1.50
C ASN A 49 -2.64 -18.27 -2.37
N PHE A 50 -1.56 -18.02 -3.11
CA PHE A 50 -1.39 -16.82 -3.97
C PHE A 50 -2.02 -16.96 -5.37
N SER A 51 -2.40 -18.16 -5.81
CA SER A 51 -2.85 -18.41 -7.19
C SER A 51 -4.38 -18.40 -7.33
N ALA A 52 -5.06 -19.30 -6.63
CA ALA A 52 -6.50 -19.45 -6.61
C ALA A 52 -7.11 -18.67 -5.44
N GLY A 53 -7.84 -17.61 -5.78
CA GLY A 53 -8.65 -16.86 -4.81
C GLY A 53 -7.91 -15.77 -4.04
N PHE A 54 -6.64 -15.48 -4.35
CA PHE A 54 -5.97 -14.29 -3.83
C PHE A 54 -6.46 -13.06 -4.59
N SER A 55 -7.19 -12.19 -3.89
CA SER A 55 -7.82 -11.02 -4.50
C SER A 55 -7.78 -9.81 -3.57
N ARG A 56 -8.39 -8.72 -4.02
CA ARG A 56 -8.55 -7.48 -3.26
C ARG A 56 -9.17 -7.74 -1.89
N THR A 57 -10.14 -8.65 -1.77
CA THR A 57 -10.83 -8.93 -0.50
C THR A 57 -9.98 -9.69 0.53
N ASN A 58 -8.75 -10.10 0.17
CA ASN A 58 -7.86 -10.89 1.00
C ASN A 58 -6.59 -10.13 1.44
N LEU A 59 -6.44 -8.87 1.01
CA LEU A 59 -5.22 -8.09 1.17
C LEU A 59 -5.49 -6.86 2.04
N SER A 60 -4.83 -6.66 3.17
CA SER A 60 -5.05 -5.50 4.06
C SER A 60 -4.09 -4.34 3.83
N TYR A 61 -3.26 -4.40 2.80
CA TYR A 61 -2.16 -3.46 2.60
C TYR A 61 -2.18 -2.85 1.19
N PHE A 62 -1.85 -1.56 1.10
CA PHE A 62 -1.56 -0.89 -0.16
C PHE A 62 -0.09 -1.04 -0.55
N ILE A 63 0.19 -0.69 -1.79
CA ILE A 63 1.54 -0.59 -2.36
C ILE A 63 1.77 0.85 -2.84
N GLY A 64 2.87 1.49 -2.44
CA GLY A 64 3.26 2.81 -2.92
C GLY A 64 4.07 2.69 -4.20
N VAL A 65 3.54 3.19 -5.33
CA VAL A 65 4.11 2.93 -6.66
C VAL A 65 5.22 3.87 -7.08
N ASP A 66 5.39 4.96 -6.34
CA ASP A 66 6.40 5.98 -6.60
C ASP A 66 7.66 5.82 -5.75
N ALA A 67 7.69 4.83 -4.83
CA ALA A 67 8.82 4.62 -3.93
C ALA A 67 10.10 4.22 -4.69
N THR A 68 11.18 4.95 -4.40
CA THR A 68 12.53 4.70 -4.91
C THR A 68 13.50 4.49 -3.75
N GLU A 69 14.57 3.75 -3.98
CA GLU A 69 15.62 3.54 -2.96
C GLU A 69 16.43 4.83 -2.67
N THR A 70 16.41 5.79 -3.58
CA THR A 70 17.09 7.08 -3.45
C THR A 70 16.37 8.05 -2.52
N ASN A 71 15.07 7.83 -2.26
CA ASN A 71 14.28 8.64 -1.35
C ASN A 71 13.66 7.76 -0.26
N THR A 72 14.39 7.63 0.83
CA THR A 72 14.11 6.73 1.95
C THR A 72 12.78 6.95 2.65
N THR A 73 12.24 8.17 2.60
CA THR A 73 10.99 8.54 3.29
C THR A 73 9.73 8.30 2.45
N MET A 74 9.86 7.82 1.22
CA MET A 74 8.71 7.52 0.37
C MET A 74 7.92 6.31 0.91
N PHE A 75 6.61 6.35 0.72
CA PHE A 75 5.73 5.26 1.14
C PHE A 75 5.91 4.06 0.23
N LEU A 76 6.32 2.93 0.79
CA LEU A 76 6.50 1.67 0.07
C LEU A 76 5.25 0.78 0.20
N SER A 77 4.67 0.71 1.40
CA SER A 77 3.47 -0.07 1.69
C SER A 77 2.79 0.46 2.96
N GLY A 78 1.60 -0.02 3.27
CA GLY A 78 0.93 0.34 4.53
C GLY A 78 -0.51 -0.12 4.60
N ASP A 79 -1.18 0.16 5.70
CA ASP A 79 -2.53 -0.30 5.97
C ASP A 79 -3.54 0.28 4.96
N ARG A 80 -4.50 -0.54 4.50
CA ARG A 80 -5.48 -0.12 3.48
C ARG A 80 -6.54 0.85 3.98
N ASN A 81 -6.64 1.13 5.29
CA ASN A 81 -7.66 2.03 5.84
C ASN A 81 -7.32 3.52 5.64
N ILE A 82 -6.33 3.83 4.80
CA ILE A 82 -6.00 5.18 4.36
C ILE A 82 -7.04 5.74 3.39
N THR A 83 -7.29 7.05 3.45
CA THR A 83 -8.25 7.74 2.58
C THR A 83 -7.86 9.20 2.34
N ASN A 84 -8.34 9.76 1.23
CA ASN A 84 -8.31 11.19 0.92
C ASN A 84 -9.73 11.78 0.74
N GLY A 85 -10.77 11.01 1.11
CA GLY A 85 -12.16 11.39 0.94
C GLY A 85 -12.70 11.28 -0.49
N THR A 86 -11.93 10.74 -1.44
CA THR A 86 -12.35 10.54 -2.84
C THR A 86 -12.33 9.05 -3.23
N THR A 87 -12.90 8.75 -4.39
CA THR A 87 -12.80 7.42 -5.02
C THR A 87 -11.40 7.18 -5.59
N LEU A 88 -11.08 5.91 -5.83
CA LEU A 88 -9.85 5.51 -6.51
C LEU A 88 -9.88 5.91 -7.98
N ARG A 89 -8.73 6.34 -8.51
CA ARG A 89 -8.54 6.63 -9.93
C ARG A 89 -7.61 5.57 -10.52
N GLY A 90 -8.13 4.69 -11.38
CA GLY A 90 -7.33 3.62 -11.99
C GLY A 90 -6.69 2.67 -10.95
N GLY A 91 -7.38 2.39 -9.84
CA GLY A 91 -6.85 1.57 -8.74
C GLY A 91 -5.96 2.32 -7.74
N PHE A 92 -5.68 3.61 -7.98
CA PHE A 92 -4.85 4.43 -7.10
C PHE A 92 -5.66 5.31 -6.15
N LEU A 93 -5.20 5.39 -4.91
CA LEU A 93 -5.46 6.52 -4.03
C LEU A 93 -4.32 7.54 -4.17
N GLU A 94 -4.65 8.77 -4.53
CA GLU A 94 -3.67 9.85 -4.69
C GLU A 94 -3.63 10.73 -3.44
N LEU A 95 -2.48 10.75 -2.76
CA LEU A 95 -2.23 11.60 -1.59
C LEU A 95 -1.36 12.79 -2.00
N SER A 96 -2.00 13.93 -2.23
CA SER A 96 -1.32 15.18 -2.59
C SER A 96 -1.10 16.07 -1.38
N THR A 97 -0.01 16.83 -1.38
CA THR A 97 0.37 17.74 -0.28
C THR A 97 -0.64 18.87 -0.03
N ASN A 98 -1.46 19.19 -1.02
CA ASN A 98 -2.49 20.23 -0.97
C ASN A 98 -3.91 19.70 -0.70
N ARG A 99 -4.07 18.41 -0.38
CA ARG A 99 -5.37 17.79 -0.06
C ARG A 99 -5.32 17.07 1.26
N LEU A 100 -6.46 17.04 1.95
CA LEU A 100 -6.57 16.33 3.22
C LEU A 100 -6.54 14.82 2.97
N SER A 101 -5.61 14.14 3.65
CA SER A 101 -5.59 12.70 3.83
C SER A 101 -5.92 12.34 5.28
N GLY A 102 -6.20 11.07 5.51
CA GLY A 102 -6.44 10.53 6.85
C GLY A 102 -6.63 9.03 6.86
N TRP A 103 -6.92 8.52 8.04
CA TRP A 103 -7.23 7.11 8.27
C TRP A 103 -8.71 6.97 8.62
N THR A 104 -9.37 5.97 8.05
CA THR A 104 -10.69 5.57 8.51
C THR A 104 -10.58 4.77 9.81
N SER A 105 -11.68 4.65 10.54
CA SER A 105 -11.76 3.80 11.73
C SER A 105 -11.97 2.31 11.39
N GLU A 106 -11.79 1.90 10.14
CA GLU A 106 -12.14 0.54 9.70
C GLU A 106 -11.23 -0.55 10.27
N ILE A 107 -9.95 -0.25 10.54
CA ILE A 107 -8.96 -1.23 11.01
C ILE A 107 -8.34 -0.78 12.34
N HIS A 108 -7.72 0.41 12.37
CA HIS A 108 -6.93 0.89 13.52
C HIS A 108 -7.41 2.25 14.08
N ASP A 109 -8.72 2.48 14.14
CA ASP A 109 -9.36 3.69 14.67
C ASP A 109 -8.62 5.01 14.40
N LYS A 110 -8.60 5.47 13.14
CA LYS A 110 -7.93 6.70 12.69
C LYS A 110 -6.40 6.72 12.81
N ASN A 111 -5.80 5.53 12.90
CA ASN A 111 -4.37 5.29 12.77
C ASN A 111 -4.09 4.29 11.64
N GLY A 112 -2.82 4.15 11.28
CA GLY A 112 -2.33 3.12 10.38
C GLY A 112 -0.80 3.08 10.36
N ASN A 113 -0.26 1.97 9.91
CA ASN A 113 1.17 1.73 9.75
C ASN A 113 1.56 1.96 8.28
N ILE A 114 2.69 2.60 8.07
CA ILE A 114 3.29 2.81 6.75
C ILE A 114 4.72 2.30 6.78
N GLY A 115 5.05 1.40 5.86
CA GLY A 115 6.42 1.01 5.54
C GLY A 115 7.04 2.03 4.58
N LEU A 116 8.25 2.47 4.89
CA LEU A 116 9.00 3.44 4.10
C LEU A 116 10.05 2.73 3.23
N ALA A 117 10.60 3.45 2.25
CA ALA A 117 11.58 2.92 1.32
C ALA A 117 12.92 2.52 1.99
N ASP A 118 13.25 3.06 3.17
CA ASP A 118 14.38 2.60 3.99
C ASP A 118 14.13 1.30 4.77
N GLY A 119 12.94 0.71 4.64
CA GLY A 119 12.55 -0.50 5.37
C GLY A 119 12.08 -0.24 6.80
N SER A 120 12.04 1.01 7.26
CA SER A 120 11.42 1.36 8.53
C SER A 120 9.89 1.31 8.42
N VAL A 121 9.22 1.12 9.55
CA VAL A 121 7.75 1.18 9.67
C VAL A 121 7.38 2.24 10.68
N GLN A 122 6.46 3.13 10.30
CA GLN A 122 5.94 4.18 11.16
C GLN A 122 4.44 4.01 11.36
N GLN A 123 4.00 4.00 12.62
CA GLN A 123 2.59 4.12 12.96
C GLN A 123 2.22 5.60 13.04
N LEU A 124 1.20 5.99 12.28
CA LEU A 124 0.83 7.39 12.10
C LEU A 124 -0.64 7.61 12.46
N THR A 125 -0.90 8.66 13.24
CA THR A 125 -2.23 9.27 13.33
C THR A 125 -2.58 9.97 12.02
N THR A 126 -3.82 10.44 11.87
CA THR A 126 -4.20 11.28 10.71
C THR A 126 -3.34 12.54 10.58
N ILE A 127 -2.93 13.16 11.69
CA ILE A 127 -2.04 14.33 11.66
C ILE A 127 -0.63 13.90 11.24
N GLY A 128 -0.12 12.81 11.80
CA GLY A 128 1.19 12.25 11.44
C GLY A 128 1.26 11.89 9.95
N LEU A 129 0.20 11.28 9.41
CA LEU A 129 0.10 10.97 7.98
C LEU A 129 0.22 12.21 7.10
N ARG A 130 -0.46 13.31 7.45
CA ARG A 130 -0.40 14.55 6.66
C ARG A 130 1.01 15.13 6.65
N ASN A 131 1.70 15.09 7.78
CA ASN A 131 3.11 15.50 7.85
C ASN A 131 3.99 14.58 7.00
N ALA A 132 3.79 13.26 7.09
CA ALA A 132 4.56 12.27 6.33
C ALA A 132 4.37 12.44 4.81
N VAL A 133 3.15 12.74 4.33
CA VAL A 133 2.88 13.05 2.91
C VAL A 133 3.70 14.23 2.40
N VAL A 134 3.98 15.23 3.24
CA VAL A 134 4.85 16.36 2.89
C VAL A 134 6.33 15.94 2.90
N VAL A 135 6.73 15.14 3.88
CA VAL A 135 8.11 14.66 4.06
C VAL A 135 8.59 13.76 2.92
N THR A 136 7.70 13.11 2.18
CA THR A 136 8.11 12.32 0.99
C THR A 136 8.71 13.20 -0.12
N GLY A 137 8.49 14.52 -0.08
CA GLY A 137 9.09 15.47 -1.02
C GLY A 137 8.50 15.47 -2.43
N VAL A 138 7.45 14.69 -2.68
CA VAL A 138 6.72 14.67 -3.96
C VAL A 138 5.35 15.34 -3.86
N ALA A 139 4.86 15.88 -4.97
CA ALA A 139 3.57 16.56 -5.01
C ALA A 139 2.39 15.62 -4.74
N THR A 140 2.49 14.37 -5.23
CA THR A 140 1.46 13.34 -5.10
C THR A 140 2.12 11.99 -4.89
N ASN A 141 1.66 11.26 -3.87
CA ASN A 141 2.01 9.87 -3.63
C ASN A 141 0.87 8.99 -4.16
N ARG A 142 1.17 8.07 -5.07
CA ARG A 142 0.17 7.14 -5.62
C ARG A 142 0.24 5.80 -4.89
N LEU A 143 -0.90 5.40 -4.32
CA LEU A 143 -1.03 4.15 -3.58
C LEU A 143 -1.93 3.21 -4.37
N ALA A 144 -1.39 2.10 -4.87
CA ALA A 144 -2.20 1.03 -5.43
C ALA A 144 -2.98 0.39 -4.28
N MET A 145 -4.30 0.54 -4.30
CA MET A 145 -5.17 0.08 -3.22
C MET A 145 -5.73 -1.32 -3.54
N PRO A 146 -5.91 -2.16 -2.50
CA PRO A 146 -6.57 -3.45 -2.64
C PRO A 146 -8.08 -3.27 -2.74
#